data_AF-A0A7J6U011-F1
#
_entry.id   AF-A0A7J6U011-F1
#
_cell.length_a   1.000
_cell.length_b   1.000
_cell.length_c   1.000
_cell.angle_alpha   90.00
_cell.angle_beta   90.00
_cell.angle_gamma   90.00
#
_symmetry.space_group_name_H-M   'P 1'
#
loop_
_entity.id
_entity.type
_entity.pdbx_description
1 polymer ?
#
loop_
_entity_poly.entity_id
_entity_poly.type
_entity_poly.pdbx_seq_one_letter_code
_entity_poly.pdbx_strand_id
1 'polypeptide(L)'
;MGNRRCAYFPIFTREETAGAKLVPGDEIRLKLADWGTNNEGWIGVGHVTKLMQSSEEVCVELRPQYSHQKGPWDVTSGYTVEFVWKATSFDRMQNALKAFAVDDTSVSGVIYHMLLGQAIETNTTIRIHNPPKNWTAPNLPQLNHSQVHAVQKALEQPLTLIQGPPGTGKTVTSASIIYHLARQNQGQVLVTAPSNIAVDQLAEKIHLTGLKVVRILAKSRECLYSPVEFLSLHTQIRNTRTPQAKEFRKLFDLK
;
A
#
# COMPACT_ATOMS: atom_id res chain seq x y z
N MET A 1 -19.61 0.27 -14.50
CA MET A 1 -18.69 1.28 -13.92
C MET A 1 -18.98 2.57 -14.66
N GLY A 2 -19.49 3.61 -13.99
CA GLY A 2 -19.86 4.86 -14.66
C GLY A 2 -18.63 5.53 -15.27
N ASN A 3 -18.81 6.17 -16.43
CA ASN A 3 -17.78 6.98 -17.10
C ASN A 3 -17.38 8.14 -16.18
N ARG A 4 -16.32 7.96 -15.39
CA ARG A 4 -15.74 9.04 -14.60
C ARG A 4 -14.99 9.97 -15.54
N ARG A 5 -15.15 11.27 -15.33
CA ARG A 5 -14.46 12.29 -16.11
C ARG A 5 -12.99 12.36 -15.71
N CYS A 6 -12.13 12.40 -16.71
CA CYS A 6 -10.70 12.57 -16.55
C CYS A 6 -10.28 13.95 -17.07
N ALA A 7 -9.38 14.61 -16.34
CA ALA A 7 -8.69 15.81 -16.79
C ALA A 7 -7.24 15.46 -17.12
N TYR A 8 -6.75 16.00 -18.22
CA TYR A 8 -5.37 15.85 -18.68
C TYR A 8 -4.73 17.23 -18.69
N PHE A 9 -3.54 17.34 -18.13
CA PHE A 9 -2.76 18.58 -18.14
C PHE A 9 -1.26 18.26 -18.05
N PRO A 10 -0.37 19.17 -18.50
CA PRO A 10 1.07 18.94 -18.49
C PRO A 10 1.63 18.68 -17.09
N ILE A 11 2.69 17.89 -17.01
CA ILE A 11 3.48 17.71 -15.79
C ILE A 11 4.19 19.03 -15.49
N PHE A 12 3.87 19.61 -14.33
CA PHE A 12 4.60 20.75 -13.80
C PHE A 12 6.04 20.35 -13.46
N THR A 13 6.98 21.21 -13.81
CA THR A 13 8.39 21.11 -13.42
C THR A 13 8.54 21.15 -11.90
N ARG A 14 9.68 20.66 -11.39
CA ARG A 14 9.97 20.69 -9.94
C ARG A 14 10.00 22.11 -9.37
N GLU A 15 10.34 23.10 -10.19
CA GLU A 15 10.35 24.51 -9.81
C GLU A 15 8.91 25.02 -9.65
N GLU A 16 8.01 24.67 -10.57
CA GLU A 16 6.59 25.00 -10.52
C GLU A 16 5.85 24.31 -9.36
N THR A 17 6.30 23.13 -8.92
CA THR A 17 5.67 22.38 -7.82
C THR A 17 6.32 22.58 -6.45
N ALA A 18 7.26 23.53 -6.31
CA ALA A 18 8.05 23.72 -5.09
C ALA A 18 8.68 22.40 -4.57
N GLY A 19 9.12 21.54 -5.50
CA GLY A 19 9.73 20.23 -5.22
C GLY A 19 8.75 19.08 -5.00
N ALA A 20 7.44 19.32 -5.02
CA ALA A 20 6.45 18.26 -4.88
C ALA A 20 6.45 17.34 -6.11
N LYS A 21 6.51 16.02 -5.87
CA LYS A 21 6.44 15.01 -6.93
C LYS A 21 5.06 14.36 -6.91
N LEU A 22 4.31 14.54 -7.99
CA LEU A 22 3.05 13.82 -8.21
C LEU A 22 3.31 12.32 -8.28
N VAL A 23 2.47 11.56 -7.61
CA VAL A 23 2.39 10.11 -7.75
C VAL A 23 0.95 9.66 -7.95
N PRO A 24 0.72 8.52 -8.62
CA PRO A 24 -0.62 7.94 -8.70
C PRO A 24 -1.23 7.75 -7.31
N GLY A 25 -2.47 8.22 -7.15
CA GLY A 25 -3.22 8.24 -5.89
C GLY A 25 -3.19 9.58 -5.14
N ASP A 26 -2.36 10.53 -5.55
CA ASP A 26 -2.35 11.89 -5.01
C ASP A 26 -3.66 12.61 -5.35
N GLU A 27 -4.09 13.50 -4.46
CA GLU A 27 -5.32 14.26 -4.62
C GLU A 27 -5.04 15.63 -5.20
N ILE A 28 -5.82 15.98 -6.23
CA ILE A 28 -5.69 17.22 -6.97
C ILE A 28 -7.03 17.94 -6.98
N ARG A 29 -6.98 19.25 -6.73
CA ARG A 29 -8.13 20.14 -6.86
C ARG A 29 -7.92 21.04 -8.08
N LEU A 30 -8.84 20.95 -9.02
CA LEU A 30 -8.94 21.80 -10.19
C LEU A 30 -9.92 22.93 -9.88
N LYS A 31 -9.54 24.17 -10.18
CA LYS A 31 -10.39 25.35 -10.02
C LYS A 31 -10.49 26.14 -11.33
N LEU A 32 -11.64 26.71 -11.60
CA LEU A 32 -11.85 27.71 -12.65
C LEU A 32 -12.65 28.85 -12.05
N ALA A 33 -12.05 30.02 -11.85
CA ALA A 33 -12.67 31.13 -11.10
C ALA A 33 -13.87 31.74 -11.83
N ASP A 34 -13.75 31.94 -13.15
CA ASP A 34 -14.73 32.68 -13.95
C ASP A 34 -15.64 31.74 -14.75
N TRP A 35 -16.33 30.85 -14.03
CA TRP A 35 -17.25 29.90 -14.66
C TRP A 35 -18.67 29.99 -14.09
N GLY A 36 -19.66 29.80 -14.97
CA GLY A 36 -21.09 29.92 -14.66
C GLY A 36 -21.66 31.29 -14.98
N THR A 37 -22.99 31.42 -14.94
CA THR A 37 -23.71 32.66 -15.29
C THR A 37 -23.54 33.79 -14.27
N ASN A 38 -23.05 33.48 -13.07
CA ASN A 38 -22.88 34.41 -11.95
C ASN A 38 -21.41 34.54 -11.48
N ASN A 39 -20.43 34.04 -12.25
CA ASN A 39 -19.02 33.93 -11.81
C ASN A 39 -18.86 33.21 -10.46
N GLU A 40 -19.67 32.18 -10.20
CA GLU A 40 -19.56 31.35 -8.99
C GLU A 40 -18.29 30.49 -8.98
N GLY A 41 -17.69 30.30 -10.15
CA GLY A 41 -16.53 29.46 -10.36
C GLY A 41 -16.87 27.98 -10.31
N TRP A 42 -15.86 27.16 -10.55
CA TRP A 42 -15.96 25.71 -10.52
C TRP A 42 -14.82 25.10 -9.74
N ILE A 43 -15.12 24.03 -9.02
CA ILE A 43 -14.14 23.22 -8.29
C ILE A 43 -14.40 21.74 -8.61
N GLY A 44 -13.35 21.03 -9.01
CA GLY A 44 -13.36 19.58 -9.13
C GLY A 44 -12.22 18.97 -8.33
N VAL A 45 -12.51 17.93 -7.55
CA VAL A 45 -11.45 17.16 -6.85
C VAL A 45 -11.38 15.76 -7.42
N GLY A 46 -10.16 15.33 -7.72
CA GLY A 46 -9.86 14.01 -8.27
C GLY A 46 -8.57 13.43 -7.71
N HIS A 47 -8.22 12.24 -8.20
CA HIS A 47 -6.94 11.60 -7.89
C HIS A 47 -6.13 11.36 -9.15
N VAL A 48 -4.82 11.49 -9.04
CA VAL A 48 -3.88 11.13 -10.11
C VAL A 48 -4.01 9.64 -10.39
N THR A 49 -4.36 9.26 -11.61
CA THR A 49 -4.45 7.84 -12.01
C THR A 49 -3.18 7.39 -12.71
N LYS A 50 -2.62 8.25 -13.58
CA LYS A 50 -1.44 7.94 -14.38
C LYS A 50 -0.61 9.19 -14.63
N LEU A 51 0.70 8.99 -14.60
CA LEU A 51 1.68 9.94 -15.14
C LEU A 51 2.11 9.38 -16.50
N MET A 52 1.77 10.08 -17.57
CA MET A 52 2.08 9.69 -18.93
C MET A 52 3.42 10.28 -19.32
N GLN A 53 4.51 9.57 -19.00
CA GLN A 53 5.87 10.04 -19.28
C GLN A 53 6.14 10.28 -20.77
N SER A 54 5.43 9.58 -21.67
CA SER A 54 5.58 9.74 -23.12
C SER A 54 4.91 11.00 -23.66
N SER A 55 3.83 11.49 -23.02
CA SER A 55 3.12 12.71 -23.42
C SER A 55 3.34 13.87 -22.48
N GLU A 56 4.18 13.69 -21.45
CA GLU A 56 4.42 14.66 -20.37
C GLU A 56 3.13 15.17 -19.70
N GLU A 57 2.11 14.31 -19.60
CA GLU A 57 0.80 14.67 -19.03
C GLU A 57 0.49 13.90 -17.74
N VAL A 58 -0.33 14.53 -16.90
CA VAL A 58 -0.95 13.96 -15.72
C VAL A 58 -2.41 13.71 -16.03
N CYS A 59 -2.88 12.50 -15.73
CA CYS A 59 -4.30 12.17 -15.78
C CYS A 59 -4.87 12.19 -14.36
N VAL A 60 -5.90 13.01 -14.14
CA VAL A 60 -6.67 13.08 -12.89
C VAL A 60 -8.08 12.60 -13.13
N GLU A 61 -8.49 11.53 -12.43
CA GLU A 61 -9.88 11.06 -12.43
C GLU A 61 -10.67 11.79 -11.35
N LEU A 62 -11.73 12.51 -11.74
CA LEU A 62 -12.60 13.25 -10.82
C LEU A 62 -13.44 12.30 -9.96
N ARG A 63 -13.65 12.65 -8.69
CA ARG A 63 -14.55 11.90 -7.81
C ARG A 63 -15.99 11.96 -8.34
N PRO A 64 -16.82 10.93 -8.07
CA PRO A 64 -18.19 10.86 -8.59
C PRO A 64 -19.02 12.12 -8.34
N GLN A 65 -18.90 12.71 -7.14
CA GLN A 65 -19.59 13.93 -6.76
C GLN A 65 -19.28 15.12 -7.68
N TYR A 66 -18.09 15.22 -8.28
CA TYR A 66 -17.74 16.29 -9.24
C TYR A 66 -17.96 15.85 -10.69
N SER A 67 -17.77 14.57 -10.99
CA SER A 67 -17.90 14.02 -12.34
C SER A 67 -19.34 14.01 -12.86
N HIS A 68 -20.33 13.90 -11.97
CA HIS A 68 -21.76 13.81 -12.32
C HIS A 68 -22.48 15.16 -12.25
N GLN A 69 -21.80 16.24 -11.88
CA GLN A 69 -22.37 17.59 -11.82
C GLN A 69 -22.19 18.32 -13.17
N LYS A 70 -22.83 19.49 -13.33
CA LYS A 70 -22.51 20.40 -14.42
C LYS A 70 -21.10 20.95 -14.18
N GLY A 71 -20.29 21.04 -15.22
CA GLY A 71 -18.93 21.54 -15.11
C GLY A 71 -18.42 22.14 -16.44
N PRO A 72 -17.26 22.81 -16.40
CA PRO A 72 -16.62 23.50 -17.52
C PRO A 72 -16.01 22.54 -18.55
N TRP A 73 -16.77 21.53 -19.00
CA TRP A 73 -16.23 20.42 -19.81
C TRP A 73 -15.68 20.83 -21.17
N ASP A 74 -16.15 21.95 -21.71
CA ASP A 74 -15.73 22.50 -23.01
C ASP A 74 -14.62 23.58 -22.86
N VAL A 75 -14.24 23.92 -21.63
CA VAL A 75 -13.17 24.90 -21.35
C VAL A 75 -11.86 24.15 -21.17
N THR A 76 -10.80 24.60 -21.86
CA THR A 76 -9.49 23.93 -21.88
C THR A 76 -8.35 24.74 -21.25
N SER A 77 -8.59 26.00 -20.87
CA SER A 77 -7.59 26.90 -20.29
C SER A 77 -8.12 27.67 -19.08
N GLY A 78 -7.25 28.36 -18.34
CA GLY A 78 -7.62 29.15 -17.16
C GLY A 78 -7.81 28.35 -15.88
N TYR A 79 -7.55 27.04 -15.90
CA TYR A 79 -7.60 26.21 -14.69
C TYR A 79 -6.41 26.48 -13.77
N THR A 80 -6.70 26.53 -12.47
CA THR A 80 -5.69 26.45 -11.42
C THR A 80 -5.64 25.03 -10.89
N VAL A 81 -4.43 24.46 -10.80
CA VAL A 81 -4.19 23.14 -10.23
C VAL A 81 -3.62 23.30 -8.82
N GLU A 82 -4.38 22.86 -7.82
CA GLU A 82 -3.97 22.85 -6.41
C GLU A 82 -3.65 21.44 -5.93
N PHE A 83 -2.48 21.30 -5.32
CA PHE A 83 -2.06 20.08 -4.65
C PHE A 83 -2.74 19.99 -3.29
N VAL A 84 -3.51 18.94 -3.05
CA VAL A 84 -4.18 18.75 -1.76
C VAL A 84 -3.24 17.98 -0.83
N TRP A 85 -2.56 18.70 0.06
CA TRP A 85 -1.74 18.09 1.09
C TRP A 85 -2.61 17.29 2.07
N LYS A 86 -2.14 16.09 2.44
CA LYS A 86 -2.78 15.22 3.43
C LYS A 86 -1.80 14.88 4.53
N ALA A 87 -2.18 15.18 5.77
CA ALA A 87 -1.41 14.85 6.98
C ALA A 87 -1.37 13.34 7.30
N THR A 88 -2.18 12.52 6.63
CA THR A 88 -2.50 11.15 7.05
C THR A 88 -1.29 10.26 7.35
N SER A 89 -0.21 10.35 6.58
CA SER A 89 1.03 9.60 6.86
C SER A 89 1.70 10.07 8.15
N PHE A 90 1.79 11.39 8.35
CA PHE A 90 2.36 12.01 9.54
C PHE A 90 1.51 11.72 10.79
N ASP A 91 0.19 11.84 10.68
CA ASP A 91 -0.72 11.52 11.78
C ASP A 91 -0.56 10.06 12.23
N ARG A 92 -0.43 9.13 11.27
CA ARG A 92 -0.18 7.71 11.57
C ARG A 92 1.15 7.48 12.26
N MET A 93 2.22 8.18 11.84
CA MET A 93 3.53 8.09 12.48
C MET A 93 3.48 8.61 13.92
N GLN A 94 2.85 9.77 14.14
CA GLN A 94 2.67 10.34 15.47
C GLN A 94 1.82 9.44 16.37
N ASN A 95 0.73 8.88 15.84
CA ASN A 95 -0.10 7.94 16.56
C ASN A 95 0.65 6.63 16.91
N ALA A 96 1.51 6.14 16.03
CA ALA A 96 2.34 4.96 16.30
C ALA A 96 3.37 5.24 17.41
N LEU A 97 4.03 6.40 17.39
CA LEU A 97 4.93 6.82 18.48
C LEU A 97 4.19 6.96 19.80
N LYS A 98 2.99 7.57 19.78
CA LYS A 98 2.14 7.68 20.96
C LYS A 98 1.77 6.30 21.49
N ALA A 99 1.30 5.39 20.64
CA ALA A 99 0.96 4.02 21.05
C ALA A 99 2.15 3.30 21.66
N PHE A 100 3.33 3.37 21.02
CA PHE A 100 4.56 2.78 21.54
C PHE A 100 4.96 3.33 22.93
N ALA A 101 4.64 4.59 23.22
CA ALA A 101 4.98 5.23 24.49
C ALA A 101 3.95 5.01 25.61
N VAL A 102 2.68 4.75 25.29
CA VAL A 102 1.59 4.73 26.29
C VAL A 102 0.85 3.39 26.41
N ASP A 103 1.00 2.50 25.42
CA ASP A 103 0.35 1.20 25.39
C ASP A 103 1.40 0.10 25.52
N ASP A 104 1.52 -0.45 26.74
CA ASP A 104 2.44 -1.54 27.08
C ASP A 104 2.13 -2.86 26.35
N THR A 105 0.99 -2.95 25.65
CA THR A 105 0.61 -4.12 24.84
C THR A 105 0.89 -3.94 23.34
N SER A 106 1.38 -2.77 22.92
CA SER A 106 1.63 -2.44 21.51
C SER A 106 2.73 -3.31 20.86
N VAL A 107 3.72 -3.75 21.64
CA VAL A 107 4.76 -4.71 21.25
C VAL A 107 5.09 -5.62 22.43
N SER A 108 5.79 -6.73 22.19
CA SER A 108 6.31 -7.55 23.30
C SER A 108 7.44 -6.82 24.04
N GLY A 109 7.60 -7.11 25.34
CA GLY A 109 8.65 -6.50 26.16
C GLY A 109 10.06 -6.70 25.59
N VAL A 110 10.35 -7.87 25.00
CA VAL A 110 11.64 -8.14 24.34
C VAL A 110 11.88 -7.15 23.19
N ILE A 111 10.87 -6.94 22.33
CA ILE A 111 10.98 -6.00 21.21
C ILE A 111 11.07 -4.56 21.71
N TYR A 112 10.29 -4.19 22.73
CA TYR A 112 10.35 -2.85 23.34
C TYR A 112 11.76 -2.48 23.80
N HIS A 113 12.38 -3.33 24.63
CA HIS A 113 13.72 -3.11 25.15
C HIS A 113 14.79 -3.13 24.04
N MET A 114 14.67 -4.01 23.03
CA MET A 114 15.58 -4.05 21.87
C MET A 114 15.53 -2.75 21.07
N LEU A 115 14.32 -2.22 20.81
CA LEU A 115 14.14 -0.97 20.05
C LEU A 115 14.70 0.24 20.79
N LEU A 116 14.70 0.23 22.13
CA LEU A 116 15.33 1.26 22.96
C LEU A 116 16.84 1.10 23.13
N GLY A 117 17.46 0.09 22.52
CA GLY A 117 18.89 -0.18 22.63
C GLY A 117 19.32 -0.67 24.00
N GLN A 118 18.39 -1.22 24.79
CA GLN A 118 18.70 -1.75 26.12
C GLN A 118 19.31 -3.15 26.00
N ALA A 119 20.31 -3.45 26.84
CA ALA A 119 20.93 -4.77 26.87
C ALA A 119 19.94 -5.77 27.50
N ILE A 120 19.55 -6.78 26.73
CA ILE A 120 18.72 -7.89 27.19
C ILE A 120 19.54 -9.17 27.00
N GLU A 121 19.58 -10.01 28.02
CA GLU A 121 20.05 -11.38 27.86
C GLU A 121 18.99 -12.18 27.09
N THR A 122 19.14 -12.24 25.76
CA THR A 122 18.21 -12.97 24.89
C THR A 122 18.52 -14.46 24.90
N ASN A 123 18.26 -15.13 26.02
CA ASN A 123 18.21 -16.60 26.06
C ASN A 123 16.88 -17.16 25.53
N THR A 124 15.99 -16.28 25.06
CA THR A 124 14.67 -16.62 24.52
C THR A 124 14.76 -16.95 23.03
N THR A 125 15.13 -18.18 22.71
CA THR A 125 14.88 -18.75 21.39
C THR A 125 13.41 -19.09 21.24
N ILE A 126 12.79 -18.62 20.15
CA ILE A 126 11.43 -19.00 19.80
C ILE A 126 11.47 -20.46 19.38
N ARG A 127 10.70 -21.30 20.09
CA ARG A 127 10.60 -22.73 19.74
C ARG A 127 9.75 -22.89 18.50
N ILE A 128 10.38 -23.37 17.43
CA ILE A 128 9.68 -23.77 16.21
C ILE A 128 9.03 -25.12 16.47
N HIS A 129 7.70 -25.14 16.59
CA HIS A 129 6.96 -26.40 16.62
C HIS A 129 7.03 -27.07 15.25
N ASN A 130 7.69 -28.23 15.19
CA ASN A 130 7.88 -29.05 13.99
C ASN A 130 8.64 -28.32 12.86
N PRO A 131 9.99 -28.25 12.94
CA PRO A 131 10.79 -27.56 11.93
C PRO A 131 10.57 -28.17 10.54
N PRO A 132 10.49 -27.34 9.49
CA PRO A 132 10.25 -27.83 8.14
C PRO A 132 11.45 -28.65 7.64
N LYS A 133 11.16 -29.76 6.94
CA LYS A 133 12.20 -30.58 6.29
C LYS A 133 12.88 -29.85 5.13
N ASN A 134 12.17 -28.90 4.51
CA ASN A 134 12.69 -28.05 3.44
C ASN A 134 12.36 -26.58 3.78
N TRP A 135 13.40 -25.75 3.83
CA TRP A 135 13.28 -24.32 4.12
C TRP A 135 12.82 -23.50 2.91
N THR A 136 12.92 -24.05 1.69
CA THR A 136 12.36 -23.44 0.49
C THR A 136 10.84 -23.59 0.49
N ALA A 137 10.11 -22.47 0.37
CA ALA A 137 8.65 -22.52 0.22
C ALA A 137 8.24 -23.09 -1.16
N PRO A 138 7.06 -23.72 -1.27
CA PRO A 138 6.56 -24.25 -2.53
C PRO A 138 6.53 -23.19 -3.64
N ASN A 139 6.79 -23.62 -4.88
CA ASN A 139 6.74 -22.80 -6.09
C ASN A 139 7.69 -21.58 -6.10
N LEU A 140 8.67 -21.53 -5.19
CA LEU A 140 9.74 -20.55 -5.20
C LEU A 140 11.07 -21.18 -5.64
N PRO A 141 12.03 -20.38 -6.15
CA PRO A 141 13.37 -20.87 -6.44
C PRO A 141 14.04 -21.46 -5.20
N GLN A 142 14.85 -22.50 -5.41
CA GLN A 142 15.60 -23.15 -4.34
C GLN A 142 16.49 -22.14 -3.61
N LEU A 143 16.39 -22.13 -2.28
CA LEU A 143 17.22 -21.27 -1.44
C LEU A 143 18.66 -21.77 -1.40
N ASN A 144 19.62 -20.84 -1.45
CA ASN A 144 21.02 -21.13 -1.16
C ASN A 144 21.29 -21.19 0.35
N HIS A 145 22.49 -21.62 0.75
CA HIS A 145 22.86 -21.79 2.16
C HIS A 145 22.65 -20.51 3.00
N SER A 146 23.06 -19.35 2.50
CA SER A 146 22.92 -18.07 3.22
C SER A 146 21.45 -17.68 3.43
N GLN A 147 20.59 -17.97 2.44
CA GLN A 147 19.17 -17.69 2.52
C GLN A 147 18.47 -18.66 3.47
N VAL A 148 18.81 -19.96 3.43
CA VAL A 148 18.32 -20.96 4.39
C VAL A 148 18.66 -20.55 5.81
N HIS A 149 19.91 -20.12 6.05
CA HIS A 149 20.33 -19.64 7.36
C HIS A 149 19.50 -18.41 7.82
N ALA A 150 19.24 -17.47 6.92
CA ALA A 150 18.39 -16.32 7.21
C ALA A 150 16.94 -16.72 7.55
N VAL A 151 16.37 -17.72 6.86
CA VAL A 151 15.04 -18.25 7.16
C VAL A 151 15.01 -18.88 8.57
N GLN A 152 16.01 -19.70 8.91
CA GLN A 152 16.12 -20.33 10.22
C GLN A 152 16.18 -19.29 11.33
N LYS A 153 17.10 -18.32 11.21
CA LYS A 153 17.25 -17.26 12.22
C LYS A 153 15.99 -16.42 12.41
N ALA A 154 15.30 -16.08 11.32
CA ALA A 154 14.05 -15.33 11.39
C ALA A 154 12.91 -16.08 12.10
N LEU A 155 12.95 -17.42 12.18
CA LEU A 155 11.95 -18.22 12.86
C LEU A 155 12.31 -18.55 14.32
N GLU A 156 13.60 -18.44 14.68
CA GLU A 156 14.12 -18.72 16.02
C GLU A 156 14.27 -17.46 16.88
N GLN A 157 14.32 -16.27 16.27
CA GLN A 157 14.61 -15.02 16.95
C GLN A 157 13.40 -14.07 16.92
N PRO A 158 13.12 -13.34 18.01
CA PRO A 158 12.05 -12.36 18.06
C PRO A 158 12.28 -11.18 17.11
N LEU A 159 13.53 -10.80 16.87
CA LEU A 159 13.93 -9.76 15.93
C LEU A 159 15.09 -10.24 15.07
N THR A 160 14.98 -10.09 13.76
CA THR A 160 16.05 -10.45 12.80
C THR A 160 16.19 -9.36 11.74
N LEU A 161 17.42 -8.92 11.52
CA LEU A 161 17.78 -7.99 10.46
C LEU A 161 18.46 -8.77 9.33
N ILE A 162 17.83 -8.79 8.15
CA ILE A 162 18.37 -9.48 6.97
C ILE A 162 18.88 -8.43 6.00
N GLN A 163 20.19 -8.43 5.77
CA GLN A 163 20.83 -7.56 4.79
C GLN A 163 21.21 -8.36 3.54
N GLY A 164 21.06 -7.74 2.37
CA GLY A 164 21.52 -8.33 1.12
C GLY A 164 21.70 -7.27 0.02
N PRO A 165 22.78 -7.31 -0.76
CA PRO A 165 22.95 -6.49 -1.96
C PRO A 165 21.79 -6.62 -2.97
N PRO A 166 21.71 -5.74 -3.98
CA PRO A 166 20.78 -5.92 -5.10
C PRO A 166 20.94 -7.30 -5.76
N GLY A 167 19.83 -7.94 -6.14
CA GLY A 167 19.86 -9.24 -6.83
C GLY A 167 20.07 -10.48 -5.94
N THR A 168 20.32 -10.37 -4.63
CA THR A 168 20.61 -11.54 -3.77
C THR A 168 19.38 -12.33 -3.30
N GLY A 169 18.23 -12.13 -3.93
CA GLY A 169 17.02 -12.92 -3.65
C GLY A 169 16.28 -12.57 -2.37
N LYS A 170 16.50 -11.38 -1.78
CA LYS A 170 15.81 -10.92 -0.55
C LYS A 170 14.30 -11.19 -0.57
N THR A 171 13.60 -10.85 -1.65
CA THR A 171 12.15 -11.08 -1.79
C THR A 171 11.78 -12.56 -1.74
N VAL A 172 12.60 -13.45 -2.32
CA VAL A 172 12.38 -14.92 -2.27
C VAL A 172 12.62 -15.45 -0.86
N THR A 173 13.67 -14.95 -0.19
CA THR A 173 13.95 -15.28 1.21
C THR A 173 12.81 -14.81 2.13
N SER A 174 12.34 -13.57 1.98
CA SER A 174 11.21 -13.02 2.75
C SER A 174 9.93 -13.83 2.53
N ALA A 175 9.61 -14.19 1.28
CA ALA A 175 8.43 -15.02 0.98
C ALA A 175 8.53 -16.40 1.64
N SER A 176 9.72 -17.00 1.71
CA SER A 176 9.94 -18.26 2.42
C SER A 176 9.76 -18.12 3.94
N ILE A 177 10.25 -17.03 4.55
CA ILE A 177 10.02 -16.73 5.97
C ILE A 177 8.53 -16.61 6.26
N ILE A 178 7.83 -15.79 5.47
CA ILE A 178 6.39 -15.53 5.62
C ILE A 178 5.59 -16.82 5.47
N TYR A 179 5.97 -17.67 4.51
CA TYR A 179 5.35 -18.98 4.32
C TYR A 179 5.41 -19.84 5.59
N HIS A 180 6.59 -19.98 6.19
CA HIS A 180 6.76 -20.81 7.38
C HIS A 180 6.08 -20.18 8.61
N LEU A 181 6.16 -18.85 8.79
CA LEU A 181 5.44 -18.15 9.86
C LEU A 181 3.92 -18.36 9.76
N ALA A 182 3.34 -18.22 8.57
CA ALA A 182 1.92 -18.43 8.36
C ALA A 182 1.48 -19.87 8.64
N ARG A 183 2.37 -20.85 8.42
CA ARG A 183 2.10 -22.27 8.68
C ARG A 183 2.21 -22.68 10.15
N GLN A 184 2.76 -21.83 11.01
CA GLN A 184 2.74 -22.06 12.46
C GLN A 184 1.35 -21.89 13.08
N ASN A 185 0.36 -21.38 12.31
CA ASN A 185 -1.04 -21.20 12.73
C ASN A 185 -1.21 -20.36 14.01
N GLN A 186 -0.31 -19.41 14.26
CA GLN A 186 -0.36 -18.51 15.41
C GLN A 186 -1.14 -17.20 15.13
N GLY A 187 -1.77 -17.10 13.97
CA GLY A 187 -2.53 -15.91 13.56
C GLY A 187 -2.15 -15.44 12.16
N GLN A 188 -2.50 -14.19 11.88
CA GLN A 188 -2.20 -13.55 10.59
C GLN A 188 -0.80 -12.95 10.60
N VAL A 189 -0.06 -13.13 9.50
CA VAL A 189 1.25 -12.50 9.30
C VAL A 189 1.06 -11.17 8.59
N LEU A 190 1.46 -10.07 9.23
CA LEU A 190 1.49 -8.74 8.62
C LEU A 190 2.79 -8.55 7.82
N VAL A 191 2.65 -8.12 6.56
CA VAL A 191 3.79 -7.84 5.66
C VAL A 191 3.69 -6.41 5.18
N THR A 192 4.76 -5.63 5.36
CA THR A 192 4.82 -4.21 5.00
C THR A 192 6.11 -3.87 4.27
N ALA A 193 6.04 -2.90 3.35
CA ALA A 193 7.20 -2.29 2.71
C ALA A 193 6.92 -0.79 2.46
N PRO A 194 7.96 0.07 2.37
CA PRO A 194 7.77 1.51 2.26
C PRO A 194 7.21 1.97 0.90
N SER A 195 7.26 1.13 -0.14
CA SER A 195 6.71 1.45 -1.47
C SER A 195 5.66 0.43 -1.91
N ASN A 196 4.63 0.90 -2.63
CA ASN A 196 3.58 0.01 -3.15
C ASN A 196 4.14 -1.05 -4.10
N ILE A 197 5.12 -0.71 -4.94
CA ILE A 197 5.77 -1.66 -5.86
C ILE A 197 6.44 -2.79 -5.08
N ALA A 198 7.12 -2.48 -3.97
CA ALA A 198 7.75 -3.50 -3.14
C ALA A 198 6.71 -4.41 -2.45
N VAL A 199 5.59 -3.85 -1.98
CA VAL A 199 4.48 -4.64 -1.42
C VAL A 199 3.87 -5.55 -2.48
N ASP A 200 3.67 -5.06 -3.70
CA ASP A 200 3.07 -5.82 -4.80
C ASP A 200 3.99 -6.99 -5.23
N GLN A 201 5.30 -6.74 -5.32
CA GLN A 201 6.31 -7.80 -5.57
C GLN A 201 6.31 -8.87 -4.47
N LEU A 202 6.22 -8.47 -3.20
CA LEU A 202 6.12 -9.42 -2.08
C LEU A 202 4.80 -10.20 -2.15
N ALA A 203 3.67 -9.52 -2.38
CA ALA A 203 2.36 -10.15 -2.46
C ALA A 203 2.30 -11.21 -3.57
N GLU A 204 2.87 -10.92 -4.75
CA GLU A 204 3.00 -11.88 -5.84
C GLU A 204 3.80 -13.11 -5.42
N LYS A 205 5.00 -12.93 -4.86
CA LYS A 205 5.84 -14.05 -4.41
C LYS A 205 5.19 -14.88 -3.31
N ILE A 206 4.53 -14.25 -2.35
CA ILE A 206 3.82 -14.96 -1.27
C ILE A 206 2.63 -15.73 -1.85
N HIS A 207 1.89 -15.15 -2.80
CA HIS A 207 0.77 -15.82 -3.43
C HIS A 207 1.18 -17.11 -4.16
N LEU A 208 2.34 -17.12 -4.84
CA LEU A 208 2.87 -18.31 -5.50
C LEU A 208 3.06 -19.50 -4.53
N THR A 209 3.31 -19.24 -3.25
CA THR A 209 3.47 -20.31 -2.24
C THR A 209 2.16 -21.05 -1.91
N GLY A 210 1.03 -20.58 -2.42
CA GLY A 210 -0.31 -21.14 -2.13
C GLY A 210 -0.97 -20.57 -0.88
N LEU A 211 -0.35 -19.58 -0.22
CA LEU A 211 -0.98 -18.89 0.90
C LEU A 211 -2.16 -18.01 0.46
N LYS A 212 -3.12 -17.84 1.38
CA LYS A 212 -4.19 -16.85 1.25
C LYS A 212 -3.63 -15.46 1.57
N VAL A 213 -3.54 -14.60 0.56
CA VAL A 213 -2.97 -13.25 0.67
C VAL A 213 -4.08 -12.22 0.50
N VAL A 214 -4.06 -11.17 1.33
CA VAL A 214 -4.94 -10.00 1.19
C VAL A 214 -4.08 -8.74 1.08
N ARG A 215 -4.17 -8.06 -0.06
CA ARG A 215 -3.48 -6.78 -0.33
C ARG A 215 -4.38 -5.61 0.08
N ILE A 216 -4.02 -4.92 1.15
CA ILE A 216 -4.77 -3.74 1.62
C ILE A 216 -4.17 -2.49 0.96
N LEU A 217 -5.01 -1.68 0.32
CA LEU A 217 -4.63 -0.45 -0.38
C LEU A 217 -5.32 0.75 0.27
N ALA A 218 -4.73 1.94 0.11
CA ALA A 218 -5.44 3.18 0.39
C ALA A 218 -6.59 3.34 -0.61
N LYS A 219 -7.71 3.93 -0.16
CA LYS A 219 -8.89 4.11 -1.01
C LYS A 219 -8.61 4.91 -2.29
N SER A 220 -7.70 5.87 -2.24
CA SER A 220 -7.26 6.66 -3.40
C SER A 220 -6.50 5.84 -4.45
N ARG A 221 -6.15 4.58 -4.16
CA ARG A 221 -5.43 3.67 -5.04
C ARG A 221 -6.28 2.51 -5.56
N GLU A 222 -7.56 2.41 -5.18
CA GLU A 222 -8.44 1.30 -5.61
C GLU A 222 -8.73 1.31 -7.12
N CYS A 223 -8.55 2.44 -7.81
CA CYS A 223 -8.71 2.53 -9.26
C CYS A 223 -7.40 2.38 -10.03
N LEU A 224 -6.27 2.15 -9.35
CA LEU A 224 -4.97 2.01 -9.99
C LEU A 224 -4.73 0.56 -10.38
N TYR A 225 -4.24 0.35 -11.61
CA TYR A 225 -3.79 -0.95 -12.05
C TYR A 225 -2.63 -1.48 -11.19
N SER A 226 -2.71 -2.75 -10.82
CA SER A 226 -1.62 -3.49 -10.18
C SER A 226 -1.64 -4.94 -10.67
N PRO A 227 -0.48 -5.58 -10.91
CA PRO A 227 -0.43 -6.99 -11.30
C PRO A 227 -1.05 -7.93 -10.25
N VAL A 228 -1.18 -7.46 -9.01
CA VAL A 228 -1.77 -8.21 -7.88
C VAL A 228 -3.13 -7.65 -7.47
N GLU A 229 -3.84 -6.93 -8.35
CA GLU A 229 -5.16 -6.35 -8.06
C GLU A 229 -6.18 -7.42 -7.60
N PHE A 230 -6.11 -8.63 -8.14
CA PHE A 230 -6.97 -9.75 -7.73
C PHE A 230 -6.76 -10.18 -6.27
N LEU A 231 -5.59 -9.89 -5.68
CA LEU A 231 -5.31 -10.10 -4.26
C LEU A 231 -5.82 -8.95 -3.38
N SER A 232 -6.26 -7.84 -3.96
CA SER A 232 -6.65 -6.68 -3.18
C SER A 232 -7.95 -6.89 -2.42
N LEU A 233 -8.06 -6.29 -1.23
CA LEU A 233 -9.23 -6.45 -0.36
C LEU A 233 -10.52 -6.03 -1.07
N HIS A 234 -10.53 -4.89 -1.75
CA HIS A 234 -11.72 -4.37 -2.44
C HIS A 234 -12.18 -5.30 -3.59
N THR A 235 -11.23 -5.86 -4.34
CA THR A 235 -11.53 -6.83 -5.42
C THR A 235 -12.01 -8.17 -4.87
N GLN A 236 -11.40 -8.68 -3.80
CA GLN A 236 -11.84 -9.91 -3.14
C GLN A 236 -13.26 -9.75 -2.59
N ILE A 237 -13.58 -8.65 -1.89
CA ILE A 237 -14.93 -8.38 -1.39
C ILE A 237 -15.94 -8.33 -2.54
N ARG A 238 -15.62 -7.64 -3.63
CA ARG A 238 -16.49 -7.55 -4.81
C ARG A 238 -16.82 -8.94 -5.38
N ASN A 239 -15.82 -9.81 -5.45
CA ASN A 239 -15.94 -11.15 -6.02
C ASN A 239 -16.47 -12.19 -5.03
N THR A 240 -16.58 -11.85 -3.75
CA THR A 240 -17.08 -12.75 -2.72
C THR A 240 -18.58 -13.01 -2.94
N ARG A 241 -19.00 -14.28 -2.86
CA ARG A 241 -20.39 -14.73 -3.06
C ARG A 241 -21.08 -15.17 -1.75
N THR A 242 -20.57 -14.74 -0.61
CA THR A 242 -21.15 -15.06 0.69
C THR A 242 -22.43 -14.25 0.94
N PRO A 243 -23.35 -14.70 1.80
CA PRO A 243 -24.53 -13.92 2.20
C PRO A 243 -24.18 -12.53 2.73
N GLN A 244 -23.08 -12.43 3.50
CA GLN A 244 -22.53 -11.18 4.04
C GLN A 244 -21.93 -10.27 2.97
N ALA A 245 -21.59 -10.80 1.78
CA ALA A 245 -21.06 -9.99 0.68
C ALA A 245 -22.06 -8.92 0.21
N LYS A 246 -23.37 -9.15 0.36
CA LYS A 246 -24.39 -8.11 0.08
C LYS A 246 -24.25 -6.92 1.01
N GLU A 247 -23.95 -7.15 2.28
CA GLU A 247 -23.76 -6.10 3.28
C GLU A 247 -22.45 -5.35 3.06
N PHE A 248 -21.36 -6.08 2.77
CA PHE A 248 -20.09 -5.44 2.42
C PHE A 248 -20.19 -4.59 1.15
N ARG A 249 -20.96 -5.02 0.14
CA ARG A 249 -21.21 -4.21 -1.06
C ARG A 249 -21.97 -2.92 -0.75
N LYS A 250 -22.96 -2.95 0.15
CA LYS A 250 -23.66 -1.74 0.60
C LYS A 250 -22.71 -0.72 1.25
N LEU A 251 -21.68 -1.16 1.97
CA LEU A 251 -20.66 -0.26 2.55
C LEU A 251 -19.80 0.43 1.47
N PHE A 252 -19.65 -0.16 0.28
CA PHE A 252 -19.00 0.51 -0.86
C PHE A 252 -19.89 1.58 -1.49
N ASP A 253 -21.21 1.40 -1.44
CA ASP A 253 -22.22 2.29 -2.03
C ASP A 253 -22.68 3.43 -1.09
N LEU A 254 -22.33 3.41 0.20
CA LEU A 254 -22.63 4.46 1.19
C LEU A 254 -21.77 5.73 0.99
N LYS A 255 -21.67 6.22 -0.24
CA LYS A 255 -20.94 7.44 -0.60
C LYS A 255 -21.74 8.32 -1.54
#